data_AF-V4NTM2-F1
#
_entry.id   AF-V4NTM2-F1
#
_cell.length_a   1.000
_cell.length_b   1.000
_cell.length_c   1.000
_cell.angle_alpha   90.00
_cell.angle_beta   90.00
_cell.angle_gamma   90.00
#
_symmetry.space_group_name_H-M   'P 1'
#
loop_
_entity.id
_entity.type
_entity.pdbx_description
1 polymer ?
#
loop_
_entity_poly.entity_id
_entity_poly.type
_entity_poly.pdbx_seq_one_letter_code
_entity_poly.pdbx_strand_id
1 'polypeptide(L)'
;MVRKSIEEQLAQLEARQKTLKARLSKRERAVDTRRKVLLGAFVLYRLEHNDPFADDLKTWIRREFPQFLSRDTDVDLFNDLIDVRSSRRPDANGGDVTSPDAQA
;
A
#
# COMPACT_ATOMS: atom_id res chain seq x y z
N MET A 1 7.80 -23.65 -53.13
CA MET A 1 7.67 -23.14 -51.75
C MET A 1 8.61 -21.97 -51.59
N VAL A 2 8.07 -20.75 -51.44
CA VAL A 2 8.86 -19.52 -51.39
C VAL A 2 9.60 -19.47 -50.06
N ARG A 3 10.94 -19.55 -50.09
CA ARG A 3 11.77 -19.33 -48.92
C ARG A 3 11.67 -17.84 -48.58
N LYS A 4 11.16 -17.50 -47.39
CA LYS A 4 11.18 -16.11 -46.88
C LYS A 4 12.60 -15.57 -46.92
N SER A 5 12.78 -14.31 -47.29
CA SER A 5 14.11 -13.69 -47.29
C SER A 5 14.69 -13.71 -45.88
N ILE A 6 16.02 -13.76 -45.75
CA ILE A 6 16.70 -13.77 -44.45
C ILE A 6 16.28 -12.56 -43.60
N GLU A 7 16.04 -11.41 -44.24
CA GLU A 7 15.58 -10.19 -43.58
C GLU A 7 14.16 -10.33 -43.00
N GLU A 8 13.24 -10.95 -43.74
CA GLU A 8 11.89 -11.23 -43.24
C GLU A 8 11.92 -12.19 -42.04
N GLN A 9 12.83 -13.16 -42.06
CA GLN A 9 13.02 -14.09 -40.95
C GLN A 9 13.62 -13.38 -39.72
N LEU A 10 14.59 -12.49 -39.94
CA LEU A 10 15.19 -11.68 -38.88
C LEU A 10 14.14 -10.78 -38.22
N ALA A 11 13.36 -10.06 -39.03
CA ALA A 11 12.27 -9.21 -38.56
C ALA A 11 11.21 -10.01 -37.78
N GLN A 12 10.88 -11.22 -38.24
CA GLN A 12 9.94 -12.10 -37.54
C GLN A 12 10.48 -12.57 -36.19
N LEU A 13 11.78 -12.89 -36.09
CA LEU A 13 12.42 -13.28 -34.83
C LEU A 13 12.50 -12.10 -33.84
N GLU A 14 12.85 -10.90 -34.31
CA GLU A 14 12.87 -9.70 -33.48
C GLU A 14 11.49 -9.35 -32.94
N ALA A 15 10.44 -9.45 -33.77
CA ALA A 15 9.06 -9.20 -33.34
C ALA A 15 8.62 -10.20 -32.25
N ARG A 16 8.99 -11.48 -32.39
CA ARG A 16 8.74 -12.52 -31.38
C ARG A 16 9.51 -12.22 -30.10
N GLN A 17 10.78 -11.83 -30.19
CA GLN A 17 11.61 -11.47 -29.03
C GLN A 17 11.01 -10.29 -28.26
N LYS A 18 10.63 -9.21 -28.95
CA LYS A 18 9.97 -8.04 -28.35
C LYS A 18 8.69 -8.43 -27.63
N THR A 19 7.88 -9.27 -28.25
CA THR A 19 6.63 -9.78 -27.65
C THR A 19 6.90 -10.58 -26.37
N LEU A 20 7.88 -11.49 -26.40
CA LEU A 20 8.24 -12.29 -25.22
C LEU A 20 8.79 -11.42 -24.08
N LYS A 21 9.66 -10.45 -24.39
CA LYS A 21 10.17 -9.48 -23.41
C LYS A 21 9.05 -8.66 -22.78
N ALA A 22 8.10 -8.17 -23.57
CA ALA A 22 6.96 -7.42 -23.07
C ALA A 22 6.08 -8.27 -22.13
N ARG A 23 5.85 -9.54 -22.47
CA ARG A 23 5.11 -10.48 -21.62
C ARG A 23 5.85 -10.78 -20.31
N LEU A 24 7.17 -10.93 -20.37
CA LEU A 24 7.99 -11.16 -19.17
C LEU A 24 7.92 -9.95 -18.24
N SER A 25 8.17 -8.73 -18.74
CA SER A 25 8.08 -7.51 -17.95
C SER A 25 6.69 -7.30 -17.33
N LYS A 26 5.62 -7.63 -18.07
CA LYS A 26 4.27 -7.59 -17.51
C LYS A 26 4.10 -8.57 -16.34
N ARG A 27 4.63 -9.79 -16.45
CA ARG A 27 4.58 -10.79 -15.40
C ARG A 27 5.39 -10.37 -14.18
N GLU A 28 6.59 -9.84 -14.38
CA GLU A 28 7.45 -9.34 -13.30
C GLU A 28 6.77 -8.22 -12.52
N ARG A 29 6.19 -7.23 -13.21
CA ARG A 29 5.41 -6.17 -12.55
C ARG A 29 4.19 -6.72 -11.80
N ALA A 30 3.46 -7.67 -12.38
CA ALA A 30 2.33 -8.28 -11.68
C ALA A 30 2.74 -9.02 -10.39
N VAL A 31 3.86 -9.75 -10.43
CA VAL A 31 4.42 -10.43 -9.25
C VAL A 31 4.91 -9.41 -8.22
N ASP A 32 5.63 -8.37 -8.65
CA ASP A 32 6.13 -7.32 -7.77
C ASP A 32 5.00 -6.55 -7.07
N THR A 33 3.97 -6.14 -7.81
CA THR A 33 2.77 -5.52 -7.25
C THR A 33 2.09 -6.46 -6.24
N ARG A 34 1.92 -7.76 -6.58
CA ARG A 34 1.31 -8.72 -5.65
C ARG A 34 2.13 -8.90 -4.38
N ARG A 35 3.46 -8.97 -4.49
CA ARG A 35 4.36 -9.08 -3.33
C ARG A 35 4.24 -7.86 -2.43
N LYS A 36 4.27 -6.66 -3.01
CA LYS A 36 4.15 -5.39 -2.27
C LYS A 36 2.82 -5.26 -1.56
N VAL A 37 1.71 -5.58 -2.25
CA VAL A 37 0.36 -5.54 -1.68
C VAL A 37 0.21 -6.54 -0.53
N LEU A 38 0.64 -7.78 -0.71
CA LEU A 38 0.53 -8.80 0.35
C LEU A 38 1.37 -8.47 1.57
N LEU A 39 2.60 -7.98 1.37
CA LEU A 39 3.45 -7.56 2.48
C LEU A 39 2.86 -6.36 3.22
N GLY A 40 2.35 -5.36 2.49
CA GLY A 40 1.68 -4.20 3.07
C GLY A 40 0.46 -4.61 3.90
N ALA A 41 -0.43 -5.44 3.33
CA ALA A 41 -1.61 -5.94 4.04
C ALA A 41 -1.26 -6.73 5.31
N PHE A 42 -0.19 -7.55 5.26
CA PHE A 42 0.28 -8.29 6.42
C PHE A 42 0.80 -7.38 7.54
N VAL A 43 1.57 -6.33 7.19
CA VAL A 43 2.06 -5.35 8.15
C VAL A 43 0.91 -4.57 8.78
N LEU A 44 -0.04 -4.08 7.97
CA LEU A 44 -1.22 -3.37 8.46
C LEU A 44 -2.04 -4.22 9.44
N TYR A 45 -2.30 -5.48 9.05
CA TYR A 45 -2.97 -6.44 9.93
C TYR A 45 -2.24 -6.59 11.27
N ARG A 46 -0.91 -6.65 11.28
CA ARG A 46 -0.14 -6.77 12.52
C ARG A 46 -0.28 -5.53 13.41
N LEU A 47 -0.23 -4.34 12.83
CA LEU A 47 -0.34 -3.07 13.55
C LEU A 47 -1.71 -2.92 14.22
N GLU A 48 -2.77 -3.44 13.61
CA GLU A 48 -4.13 -3.47 14.17
C GLU A 48 -4.26 -4.42 15.37
N HIS A 49 -3.55 -5.55 15.35
CA HIS A 49 -3.73 -6.63 16.34
C HIS A 49 -2.88 -6.49 17.62
N ASN A 50 -2.31 -5.30 17.87
CA ASN A 50 -1.65 -4.83 19.09
C ASN A 50 -0.84 -5.90 19.86
N ASP A 51 0.11 -6.52 19.17
CA ASP A 51 1.04 -7.47 19.78
C ASP A 51 2.31 -6.76 20.27
N PRO A 52 3.12 -7.38 21.15
CA PRO A 52 4.34 -6.75 21.66
C PRO A 52 5.32 -6.30 20.56
N PHE A 53 5.37 -7.01 19.42
CA PHE A 53 6.20 -6.61 18.28
C PHE A 53 5.61 -5.43 17.50
N ALA A 54 4.28 -5.22 17.52
CA ALA A 54 3.63 -4.12 16.84
C ALA A 54 4.04 -2.76 17.42
N ASP A 55 4.35 -2.66 18.71
CA ASP A 55 4.74 -1.38 19.32
C ASP A 55 6.13 -0.91 18.85
N ASP A 56 7.10 -1.82 18.83
CA ASP A 56 8.44 -1.57 18.26
C ASP A 56 8.33 -1.25 16.76
N LEU A 57 7.49 -2.01 16.04
CA LEU A 57 7.26 -1.80 14.61
C LEU A 57 6.57 -0.45 14.33
N LYS A 58 5.55 -0.05 15.10
CA LYS A 58 4.89 1.26 15.01
C LYS A 58 5.91 2.39 15.22
N THR A 59 6.77 2.24 16.23
CA THR A 59 7.82 3.22 16.53
C THR A 59 8.81 3.34 15.38
N TRP A 60 9.22 2.22 14.81
CA TRP A 60 10.11 2.20 13.64
C TRP A 60 9.45 2.81 12.40
N ILE A 61 8.20 2.44 12.09
CA ILE A 61 7.43 2.96 10.95
C ILE A 61 7.29 4.48 11.06
N ARG A 62 6.92 5.02 12.22
CA ARG A 62 6.77 6.48 12.41
C ARG A 62 8.06 7.27 12.15
N ARG A 63 9.22 6.64 12.34
CA ARG A 63 10.53 7.28 12.09
C ARG A 63 10.98 7.16 10.64
N GLU A 64 10.90 5.97 10.05
CA GLU A 64 11.48 5.70 8.73
C GLU A 64 10.50 5.90 7.58
N PHE A 65 9.21 5.57 7.78
CA PHE A 65 8.22 5.59 6.70
C PHE A 65 7.96 6.98 6.10
N PRO A 66 7.91 8.08 6.89
CA PRO A 66 7.79 9.42 6.31
C PRO A 66 8.96 9.80 5.39
N GLN A 67 10.17 9.29 5.66
CA GLN A 67 11.35 9.55 4.81
C GLN A 67 11.29 8.79 3.48
N PHE A 68 10.50 7.72 3.42
CA PHE A 68 10.29 6.93 2.21
C PHE A 68 9.24 7.56 1.27
N LEU A 69 8.30 8.34 1.81
CA LEU A 69 7.25 8.98 1.02
C LEU A 69 7.80 10.24 0.35
N SER A 70 7.70 10.31 -0.97
CA SER A 70 8.21 11.45 -1.76
C SER A 70 7.12 12.44 -2.19
N ARG A 71 5.84 12.13 -1.94
CA ARG A 71 4.68 12.93 -2.38
C ARG A 71 3.79 13.23 -1.19
N ASP A 72 3.39 14.50 -1.07
CA ASP A 72 2.50 14.95 0.01
C ASP A 72 1.15 14.19 0.00
N THR A 73 0.62 13.90 -1.19
CA THR A 73 -0.62 13.11 -1.32
C THR A 73 -0.50 11.70 -0.77
N ASP A 74 0.70 11.12 -0.85
CA ASP A 74 0.94 9.78 -0.30
C ASP A 74 1.12 9.86 1.23
N VAL A 75 1.69 10.95 1.75
CA VAL A 75 1.79 11.20 3.21
C VAL A 75 0.39 11.29 3.84
N ASP A 76 -0.53 12.00 3.20
CA ASP A 76 -1.88 12.18 3.70
C ASP A 76 -2.65 10.86 3.90
N LEU A 77 -2.36 9.84 3.09
CA LEU A 77 -2.98 8.52 3.18
C LEU A 77 -2.62 7.74 4.45
N PHE A 78 -1.54 8.14 5.14
CA PHE A 78 -1.00 7.41 6.31
C PHE A 78 -0.91 8.29 7.56
N ASN A 79 -1.63 9.41 7.61
CA ASN A 79 -1.64 10.31 8.77
C ASN A 79 -2.10 9.64 10.08
N ASP A 80 -2.97 8.65 10.00
CA ASP A 80 -3.42 7.83 11.14
C ASP A 80 -2.30 6.92 11.70
N LEU A 81 -1.41 6.46 10.83
CA LEU A 81 -0.28 5.60 11.18
C LEU A 81 0.93 6.44 11.66
N ILE A 82 1.17 7.57 11.00
CA ILE A 82 2.29 8.46 11.28
C ILE A 82 2.02 9.35 12.50
N ASP A 83 0.81 9.92 12.63
CA ASP A 83 0.48 10.83 13.72
C ASP A 83 -0.17 10.11 14.92
N VAL A 84 0.45 10.25 16.09
CA VAL A 84 0.01 9.59 17.34
C VAL A 84 -1.30 10.20 17.87
N ARG A 85 -1.66 11.42 17.42
CA ARG A 85 -2.78 12.19 17.98
C ARG A 85 -4.15 11.81 17.42
N SER A 86 -4.23 11.13 16.28
CA SER A 86 -5.48 10.82 15.57
C SER A 86 -6.10 9.45 15.92
N SER A 87 -5.35 8.57 16.60
CA SER A 87 -5.83 7.22 16.97
C SER A 87 -6.61 7.17 18.30
N ARG A 88 -6.88 8.32 18.94
CA ARG A 88 -7.87 8.40 20.02
C ARG A 88 -9.25 8.28 19.38
N ARG A 89 -9.86 7.09 19.43
CA ARG A 89 -11.27 6.88 19.02
C ARG A 89 -12.12 8.00 19.63
N PRO A 90 -13.01 8.66 18.88
CA PRO A 90 -14.04 9.46 19.50
C PRO A 90 -15.02 8.46 20.11
N ASP A 91 -14.94 8.32 21.43
CA ASP A 91 -15.88 7.52 22.21
C ASP A 91 -17.27 8.11 21.96
N ALA A 92 -18.06 7.43 21.13
CA ALA A 92 -19.47 7.71 20.96
C ALA A 92 -20.19 7.31 22.25
N ASN A 93 -20.22 8.22 23.23
CA ASN A 93 -21.23 8.21 24.28
C ASN A 93 -21.88 9.59 24.37
N GLY A 94 -22.62 9.92 23.31
CA GLY A 94 -23.67 10.94 23.37
C GLY A 94 -24.93 10.28 23.89
N GLY A 95 -25.22 10.50 25.16
CA GLY A 95 -26.50 10.10 25.76
C GLY A 95 -26.40 9.83 27.24
N ASP A 96 -26.50 10.87 28.07
CA ASP A 96 -27.60 10.85 29.04
C ASP A 96 -28.01 12.26 29.46
N VAL A 97 -29.32 12.41 29.53
CA VAL A 97 -30.11 13.58 29.89
C VAL A 97 -30.23 13.61 31.40
N THR A 98 -29.97 14.77 32.03
CA THR A 98 -30.82 15.31 33.11
C THR A 98 -30.38 16.73 33.48
N SER A 99 -31.08 17.72 32.95
CA SER A 99 -31.42 18.93 33.70
C SER A 99 -32.93 19.01 33.70
N PRO A 100 -33.55 18.94 34.88
CA PRO A 100 -34.38 20.06 35.29
C PRO A 100 -34.19 20.36 36.77
N ASP A 101 -33.92 21.62 37.11
CA ASP A 101 -34.45 22.19 38.35
C ASP A 101 -34.53 23.71 38.20
N ALA A 102 -35.68 24.13 37.66
CA ALA A 102 -36.20 25.47 37.80
C ALA A 102 -37.31 25.41 38.85
N GLN A 103 -37.05 25.97 40.04
CA GLN A 103 -37.96 26.80 40.84
C GLN A 103 -37.51 26.85 42.31
N ALA A 104 -37.17 28.05 42.77
CA ALA A 104 -37.51 28.57 44.08
C ALA A 104 -37.64 30.10 43.94
#